data_AF-A0A950W7B0-F1
#
_entry.id   AF-A0A950W7B0-F1
#
_cell.length_a   1.000
_cell.length_b   1.000
_cell.length_c   1.000
_cell.angle_alpha   90.00
_cell.angle_beta   90.00
_cell.angle_gamma   90.00
#
_symmetry.space_group_name_H-M   'P 1'
#
loop_
_entity.id
_entity.type
_entity.pdbx_description
1 polymer ?
#
loop_
_entity_poly.entity_id
_entity_poly.type
_entity_poly.pdbx_seq_one_letter_code
_entity_poly.pdbx_strand_id
1 'polypeptide(L)' 'QAVEVLKELLQLGESLDGTLLIYDALRARFHSIRINKDPECPTCGNAAAP' A
#
# COMPACT_ATOMS: atom_id res chain seq x y z
N GLN A 1 3.09 -7.26 7.00
CA GLN A 1 4.45 -6.84 6.60
C GLN A 1 5.15 -6.29 7.85
N ALA A 2 6.22 -6.93 8.33
CA ALA A 2 6.97 -6.43 9.50
C ALA A 2 8.07 -5.45 9.10
N VAL A 3 8.71 -5.69 7.95
CA VAL A 3 9.75 -4.81 7.40
C VAL A 3 9.17 -3.42 7.09
N GLU A 4 7.93 -3.34 6.60
CA GLU A 4 7.27 -2.05 6.35
C GLU A 4 7.12 -1.23 7.62
N VAL A 5 6.75 -1.86 8.74
CA VAL A 5 6.62 -1.16 10.03
C VAL A 5 7.96 -0.54 10.43
N LEU A 6 9.07 -1.25 10.24
CA LEU A 6 10.39 -0.71 10.53
C LEU A 6 10.76 0.44 9.57
N LYS A 7 10.46 0.32 8.28
CA LYS A 7 10.70 1.39 7.30
C LYS A 7 9.96 2.66 7.68
N GLU A 8 8.68 2.56 8.03
CA GLU A 8 7.86 3.71 8.41
C GLU A 8 8.31 4.34 9.74
N LEU A 9 8.50 3.53 10.79
CA LEU A 9 8.87 4.04 12.12
C LEU A 9 10.26 4.67 12.14
N LEU A 10 11.20 4.13 11.35
CA LEU A 10 12.59 4.59 11.32
C LEU A 10 12.88 5.54 10.15
N GLN A 11 11.88 5.85 9.31
CA GLN A 11 12.01 6.68 8.11
C GLN A 11 13.11 6.18 7.14
N LEU A 12 13.09 4.88 6.84
CA LEU A 12 14.09 4.23 6.00
C LEU A 12 13.50 3.75 4.66
N GLY A 13 14.23 4.01 3.58
CA GLY A 13 13.88 3.52 2.25
C GLY A 13 12.61 4.15 1.68
N GLU A 14 11.93 3.42 0.80
CA GLU A 14 10.69 3.85 0.14
C GLU A 14 9.48 3.16 0.78
N SER A 15 8.44 3.94 1.08
CA SER A 15 7.16 3.44 1.58
C SER A 15 6.41 2.63 0.51
N LEU A 16 5.69 1.60 0.94
CA LEU A 16 4.72 0.89 0.10
C LEU A 16 3.31 1.51 0.13
N ASP A 17 3.13 2.69 0.70
CA ASP A 17 1.85 3.40 0.64
C ASP A 17 1.35 3.56 -0.81
N GLY A 18 0.03 3.43 -0.98
CA GLY A 18 -0.61 3.43 -2.31
C GLY A 18 -0.15 2.29 -3.23
N THR A 19 0.52 1.25 -2.73
CA THR A 19 1.03 0.14 -3.54
C THR A 19 0.45 -1.20 -3.09
N LEU A 20 -0.18 -1.91 -4.02
CA LEU A 20 -0.50 -3.32 -3.86
C LEU A 20 0.68 -4.15 -4.34
N LEU A 21 1.36 -4.81 -3.40
CA LEU A 21 2.48 -5.72 -3.68
C LEU A 21 1.97 -7.17 -3.71
N ILE A 22 2.08 -7.82 -4.86
CA ILE A 22 1.70 -9.22 -5.07
C ILE A 22 2.96 -10.07 -5.18
N TYR A 23 3.03 -11.14 -4.40
CA TYR A 23 4.10 -12.14 -4.47
C TYR A 23 3.61 -13.41 -5.18
N ASP A 24 4.14 -13.68 -6.37
CA ASP A 24 4.02 -14.97 -7.05
C ASP A 24 5.12 -15.90 -6.50
N ALA A 25 4.72 -16.76 -5.56
CA ALA A 25 5.64 -17.67 -4.88
C ALA A 25 6.19 -18.78 -5.79
N LEU A 26 5.45 -19.20 -6.82
CA LEU A 26 5.88 -20.26 -7.73
C LEU A 26 7.00 -19.78 -8.66
N ARG A 27 6.95 -18.50 -9.05
CA ARG A 27 7.97 -17.89 -9.91
C ARG A 27 8.99 -17.05 -9.15
N ALA A 28 8.83 -16.90 -7.84
CA ALA A 28 9.60 -16.02 -6.97
C ALA A 28 9.67 -14.58 -7.51
N ARG A 29 8.52 -14.01 -7.88
CA ARG A 29 8.42 -12.66 -8.46
C ARG A 29 7.49 -11.77 -7.66
N PHE A 30 7.84 -10.49 -7.62
CA PHE A 30 6.97 -9.45 -7.12
C PHE A 30 6.35 -8.66 -8.27
N HIS A 31 5.07 -8.35 -8.15
CA HIS A 31 4.38 -7.39 -8.98
C HIS A 31 3.87 -6.25 -8.10
N SER A 32 4.19 -5.02 -8.49
CA SER A 32 3.76 -3.82 -7.78
C SER A 32 2.75 -3.07 -8.64
N ILE A 33 1.60 -2.76 -8.04
CA ILE A 33 0.53 -2.00 -8.69
C ILE A 33 0.27 -0.76 -7.85
N ARG A 34 0.29 0.42 -8.48
CA ARG A 34 -0.12 1.67 -7.83
C ARG A 34 -1.65 1.74 -7.76
N ILE A 35 -2.16 1.99 -6.56
CA ILE A 35 -3.57 2.17 -6.27
C ILE A 35 -3.79 3.61 -5.84
N ASN A 36 -4.66 4.31 -6.56
CA ASN A 36 -5.07 5.65 -6.19
C ASN A 36 -6.31 5.58 -5.30
N LYS A 37 -6.41 6.53 -4.37
CA LYS A 37 -7.59 6.71 -3.55
C LYS A 37 -8.78 7.08 -4.44
N ASP A 38 -9.90 6.39 -4.24
CA ASP A 38 -11.16 6.73 -4.89
C ASP A 38 -11.84 7.88 -4.11
N PRO A 39 -12.06 9.06 -4.74
CA PRO A 39 -12.72 10.19 -4.08
C PRO A 39 -14.17 9.90 -3.67
N GLU A 40 -14.85 8.96 -4.34
CA GLU A 40 -16.23 8.57 -4.07
C GLU A 40 -16.33 7.38 -3.10
N CYS A 41 -15.20 6.87 -2.59
CA CYS A 41 -15.20 5.75 -1.65
C CYS A 41 -16.02 6.10 -0.39
N PRO A 42 -17.05 5.30 -0.03
CA PRO A 42 -17.93 5.62 1.10
C PRO A 42 -17.22 5.57 2.47
N THR A 43 -16.03 4.98 2.54
CA THR A 43 -15.28 4.80 3.80
C THR A 43 -14.16 5.81 3.97
N CYS A 44 -13.42 6.14 2.91
CA CYS A 44 -12.28 7.04 3.02
C CYS A 44 -12.29 8.20 2.02
N GLY A 45 -13.24 8.23 1.07
CA GLY A 45 -13.40 9.29 0.08
C GLY A 45 -13.74 10.64 0.72
N ASN A 46 -13.75 11.71 -0.08
CA ASN A 46 -13.95 13.07 0.45
C ASN A 46 -15.34 13.30 1.06
N ALA A 47 -16.32 12.47 0.66
CA ALA A 47 -17.67 12.47 1.19
C ALA A 47 -17.88 11.45 2.32
N ALA A 48 -16.83 10.75 2.78
CA ALA A 48 -16.95 9.82 3.90
C ALA A 48 -17.45 10.59 5.14
N ALA A 49 -18.60 10.17 5.67
CA ALA A 49 -19.11 10.68 6.93
C ALA A 49 -18.11 10.33 8.06
N PRO A 50 -17.94 11.21 9.07
CA PRO A 50 -17.02 10.97 10.18
C PRO A 50 -17.36 9.68 10.96
#